data_AF-A0A7C1IXJ4-F1
#
_entry.id   AF-A0A7C1IXJ4-F1
#
_cell.length_a   1.000
_cell.length_b   1.000
_cell.length_c   1.000
_cell.angle_alpha   90.00
_cell.angle_beta   90.00
_cell.angle_gamma   90.00
#
_symmetry.space_group_name_H-M   'P 1'
#
loop_
_entity.id
_entity.type
_entity.pdbx_description
1 polymer ?
#
loop_
_entity_poly.entity_id
_entity_poly.type
_entity_poly.pdbx_seq_one_letter_code
_entity_poly.pdbx_strand_id
1 'polypeptide(L)'
;MPSLPDFFLQNPVARSFKVTSHFNDPRNYTFAPNKLQRHEGIDIAAVDAQGQPVAVFAAQRGVVDSVGFSPQGYGNYVQITHSWRDDTWVTWYGHLSQVTVQTGQFVMAGQKIGV
;
A
#
# COMPACT_ATOMS: atom_id res chain seq x y z
N MET A 1 13.54 -6.45 28.29
CA MET A 1 12.58 -6.62 27.17
C MET A 1 13.39 -7.05 25.96
N PRO A 2 13.04 -8.13 25.24
CA PRO A 2 13.67 -8.37 23.95
C PRO A 2 13.40 -7.18 23.02
N SER A 3 14.40 -6.78 22.23
CA SER A 3 14.25 -5.74 21.23
C SER A 3 13.17 -6.15 20.22
N LEU A 4 12.41 -5.17 19.71
CA LEU A 4 11.50 -5.43 18.58
C LEU A 4 12.31 -6.08 17.44
N PRO A 5 11.79 -7.11 16.76
CA PRO A 5 12.46 -7.71 15.61
C PRO A 5 12.66 -6.65 14.51
N ASP A 6 13.47 -6.94 13.50
CA ASP A 6 13.65 -6.02 12.39
C ASP A 6 12.31 -5.78 11.65
N PHE A 7 12.15 -4.59 11.09
CA PHE A 7 10.94 -4.24 10.37
C PHE A 7 10.86 -5.06 9.08
N PHE A 8 9.72 -5.74 8.87
CA PHE A 8 9.44 -6.46 7.63
C PHE A 8 7.98 -6.23 7.21
N LEU A 9 7.74 -6.36 5.91
CA LEU A 9 6.42 -6.25 5.31
C LEU A 9 5.95 -7.64 4.86
N GLN A 10 4.68 -7.93 5.11
CA GLN A 10 4.00 -9.12 4.60
C GLN A 10 3.39 -8.84 3.23
N ASN A 11 3.08 -9.90 2.49
CA ASN A 11 2.34 -9.80 1.23
C ASN A 11 0.99 -9.10 1.47
N PRO A 12 0.72 -7.94 0.84
CA PRO A 12 -0.48 -7.17 1.09
C PRO A 12 -1.68 -7.60 0.25
N VAL A 13 -1.60 -8.66 -0.55
CA VAL A 13 -2.73 -9.12 -1.39
C VAL A 13 -3.09 -10.57 -1.07
N ALA A 14 -4.38 -10.90 -1.17
CA ALA A 14 -4.93 -12.24 -0.92
C ALA A 14 -4.63 -13.25 -2.05
N ARG A 15 -3.41 -13.20 -2.62
CA ARG A 15 -2.92 -14.10 -3.66
C ARG A 15 -1.40 -14.09 -3.71
N SER A 16 -0.81 -14.90 -4.58
CA SER A 16 0.64 -14.90 -4.82
C SER A 16 1.16 -13.51 -5.19
N PHE A 17 2.23 -13.10 -4.51
CA PHE A 17 2.88 -11.81 -4.72
C PHE A 17 3.53 -11.76 -6.12
N LYS A 18 2.92 -11.01 -7.04
CA LYS A 18 3.41 -10.82 -8.39
C LYS A 18 3.54 -9.33 -8.67
N VAL A 19 4.79 -8.86 -8.75
CA VAL A 19 5.11 -7.48 -9.14
C VAL A 19 4.95 -7.34 -10.66
N THR A 20 4.22 -6.31 -11.09
CA THR A 20 4.01 -5.95 -12.50
C THR A 20 4.76 -4.69 -12.90
N SER A 21 5.10 -3.83 -11.94
CA SER A 21 6.06 -2.73 -12.10
C SER A 21 6.84 -2.55 -10.81
N HIS A 22 8.15 -2.38 -10.94
CA HIS A 22 9.08 -2.26 -9.84
C HIS A 22 9.24 -0.81 -9.38
N PHE A 23 9.77 -0.67 -8.17
CA PHE A 23 10.27 0.60 -7.68
C PHE A 23 11.35 1.12 -8.63
N ASN A 24 11.34 2.43 -8.84
CA ASN A 24 12.28 3.16 -9.69
C ASN A 24 12.13 2.91 -11.21
N ASP A 25 11.10 2.18 -11.65
CA ASP A 25 10.76 2.07 -13.07
C ASP A 25 10.44 3.47 -13.65
N PRO A 26 10.77 3.73 -14.94
CA PRO A 26 10.39 4.98 -15.60
C PRO A 26 8.86 5.16 -15.62
N ARG A 27 8.39 6.31 -15.14
CA ARG A 27 6.97 6.71 -15.22
C ARG A 27 6.84 8.06 -15.92
N ASN A 28 5.79 8.17 -16.73
CA ASN A 28 5.35 9.43 -17.30
C ASN A 28 3.98 9.77 -16.71
N TYR A 29 3.94 10.53 -15.61
CA TYR A 29 2.66 10.92 -15.05
C TYR A 29 2.10 12.12 -15.82
N THR A 30 0.82 12.06 -16.18
CA THR A 30 0.14 13.08 -16.99
C THR A 30 0.19 14.48 -16.38
N PHE A 31 0.32 14.60 -15.05
CA PHE A 31 0.38 15.88 -14.34
C PHE A 31 1.77 16.55 -14.34
N ALA A 32 2.82 15.87 -14.81
CA ALA A 32 4.16 16.45 -14.93
C ALA A 32 4.91 15.92 -16.18
N PRO A 33 4.40 16.21 -17.39
CA PRO A 33 4.87 15.61 -18.64
C PRO A 33 6.32 15.95 -19.01
N ASN A 34 6.90 16.98 -18.39
CA ASN A 34 8.26 17.46 -18.67
C ASN A 34 9.30 17.00 -17.63
N LYS A 35 8.94 16.08 -16.73
CA LYS A 35 9.86 15.50 -15.75
C LYS A 35 9.96 13.99 -15.97
N LEU A 36 11.19 13.48 -16.05
CA LEU A 36 11.46 12.05 -15.89
C LEU A 36 11.06 11.67 -14.45
N GLN A 37 9.91 11.05 -14.30
CA GLN A 37 9.43 10.59 -13.01
C GLN A 37 9.76 9.10 -12.86
N ARG A 38 10.00 8.70 -11.62
CA ARG A 38 10.29 7.31 -11.27
C ARG A 38 9.12 6.78 -10.43
N HIS A 39 8.88 5.49 -10.53
CA HIS A 39 7.87 4.85 -9.72
C HIS A 39 8.32 4.78 -8.26
N GLU A 40 7.58 5.42 -7.35
CA GLU A 40 7.90 5.52 -5.92
C GLU A 40 7.38 4.32 -5.10
N GLY A 41 6.78 3.32 -5.77
CA GLY A 41 6.22 2.13 -5.17
C GLY A 41 6.43 0.89 -6.03
N ILE A 42 5.64 -0.14 -5.79
CA ILE A 42 5.55 -1.33 -6.62
C ILE A 42 4.09 -1.55 -7.02
N ASP A 43 3.86 -2.00 -8.26
CA ASP A 43 2.54 -2.41 -8.70
C ASP A 43 2.43 -3.91 -8.52
N ILE A 44 1.44 -4.36 -7.75
CA ILE A 44 1.19 -5.77 -7.47
C ILE A 44 -0.10 -6.18 -8.18
N ALA A 45 -0.07 -7.30 -8.90
CA ALA A 45 -1.29 -7.82 -9.52
C ALA A 45 -2.28 -8.28 -8.44
N ALA A 46 -3.32 -7.49 -8.15
CA ALA A 46 -4.31 -7.73 -7.11
C ALA A 46 -5.67 -8.26 -7.65
N VAL A 47 -5.62 -9.13 -8.66
CA VAL A 47 -6.81 -9.77 -9.25
C VAL A 47 -6.69 -11.29 -9.27
N ASP A 48 -7.77 -12.06 -9.17
CA ASP A 48 -7.73 -13.52 -9.30
C ASP A 48 -7.47 -13.98 -10.75
N ALA A 49 -7.56 -15.29 -11.01
CA ALA A 49 -7.35 -15.85 -12.35
C ALA A 49 -8.43 -15.43 -13.36
N GLN A 50 -9.58 -14.94 -12.89
CA GLN A 50 -10.72 -14.45 -13.65
C GLN A 50 -10.71 -12.92 -13.75
N GLY A 51 -9.67 -12.25 -13.24
CA GLY A 51 -9.53 -10.80 -13.27
C GLY A 51 -10.36 -10.07 -12.21
N GLN A 52 -10.95 -10.77 -11.23
CA GLN A 52 -11.72 -10.15 -10.16
C GLN A 52 -10.79 -9.58 -9.08
N PRO A 53 -11.02 -8.37 -8.56
CA PRO A 53 -10.23 -7.80 -7.48
C PRO A 53 -10.20 -8.71 -6.25
N VAL A 54 -9.02 -8.84 -5.62
CA VAL A 54 -8.86 -9.61 -4.37
C VAL A 54 -8.69 -8.67 -3.17
N ALA A 55 -8.86 -9.20 -1.95
CA ALA A 55 -8.66 -8.40 -0.75
C ALA A 55 -7.22 -7.88 -0.64
N VAL A 56 -7.12 -6.62 -0.19
CA VAL A 56 -5.86 -5.96 0.19
C VAL A 56 -5.76 -5.92 1.72
N PHE A 57 -4.59 -6.29 2.22
CA PHE A 57 -4.25 -6.40 3.62
C PHE A 57 -3.19 -5.39 4.03
N ALA A 58 -3.21 -4.96 5.28
CA ALA A 58 -2.10 -4.22 5.87
C ALA A 58 -0.85 -5.11 5.88
N ALA A 59 0.23 -4.65 5.22
CA ALA A 59 1.50 -5.36 5.16
C ALA A 59 2.20 -5.44 6.53
N GLN A 60 1.90 -4.53 7.45
CA GLN A 60 2.41 -4.51 8.81
C GLN A 60 1.42 -3.82 9.76
N ARG A 61 1.50 -4.10 11.07
CA ARG A 61 0.68 -3.44 12.10
C ARG A 61 0.97 -1.94 12.13
N GLY A 62 -0.03 -1.11 12.38
CA GLY A 62 0.16 0.34 12.43
C GLY A 62 -1.14 1.08 12.67
N VAL A 63 -1.08 2.41 12.57
CA VAL A 63 -2.24 3.29 12.65
C VAL A 63 -2.52 3.82 11.25
N VAL A 64 -3.77 3.70 10.82
CA VAL A 64 -4.24 4.33 9.58
C VAL A 64 -4.17 5.85 9.78
N ASP A 65 -3.25 6.51 9.09
CA ASP A 65 -3.04 7.95 9.23
C ASP A 65 -3.92 8.74 8.25
N SER A 66 -4.28 8.14 7.11
CA SER A 66 -5.11 8.76 6.08
C SER A 66 -5.91 7.72 5.29
N VAL A 67 -7.13 8.10 4.97
CA VAL A 67 -7.99 7.45 3.97
C VAL A 67 -8.52 8.56 3.08
N GLY A 68 -8.41 8.41 1.76
CA GLY A 68 -8.87 9.47 0.85
C GLY A 68 -8.98 9.03 -0.60
N PHE A 69 -9.29 9.99 -1.46
CA PHE A 69 -9.38 9.82 -2.91
C PHE A 69 -8.49 10.84 -3.63
N SER A 70 -7.62 10.37 -4.53
CA SER A 70 -6.76 11.21 -5.36
C SER A 70 -7.09 11.02 -6.85
N PRO A 71 -7.76 11.99 -7.51
CA PRO A 71 -8.26 11.84 -8.88
C PRO A 71 -7.16 11.73 -9.94
N GLN A 72 -5.94 12.19 -9.64
CA GLN A 72 -4.82 12.26 -10.59
C GLN A 72 -3.68 11.30 -10.21
N GLY A 73 -3.87 10.50 -9.16
CA GLY A 73 -2.85 9.62 -8.61
C GLY A 73 -3.46 8.33 -8.10
N TYR A 74 -3.47 8.17 -6.78
CA TYR A 74 -3.77 6.90 -6.14
C TYR A 74 -5.25 6.43 -6.22
N GLY A 75 -6.20 7.20 -6.76
CA GLY A 75 -7.62 6.84 -6.61
C GLY A 75 -7.98 6.74 -5.12
N ASN A 76 -8.80 5.76 -4.71
CA ASN A 76 -8.98 5.51 -3.28
C ASN A 76 -7.68 4.96 -2.71
N TYR A 77 -7.27 5.51 -1.56
CA TYR A 77 -6.05 5.10 -0.91
C TYR A 77 -6.20 4.98 0.61
N VAL A 78 -5.32 4.17 1.17
CA VAL A 78 -5.07 4.05 2.60
C VAL A 78 -3.58 4.29 2.83
N GLN A 79 -3.24 5.06 3.85
CA GLN A 79 -1.88 5.20 4.34
C GLN A 79 -1.82 4.73 5.80
N ILE A 80 -0.78 3.97 6.13
CA ILE A 80 -0.58 3.38 7.45
C ILE A 80 0.81 3.77 7.95
N THR A 81 0.86 4.41 9.12
CA THR A 81 2.08 4.70 9.85
C THR A 81 2.43 3.56 10.80
N HIS A 82 3.69 3.13 10.77
CA HIS A 82 4.25 2.06 11.59
C HIS A 82 5.39 2.60 12.45
N SER A 83 5.16 2.73 13.75
CA SER A 83 6.23 3.04 14.70
C SER A 83 7.03 1.78 15.04
N TRP A 84 8.34 1.82 14.82
CA TRP A 84 9.23 0.67 15.01
C TRP A 84 10.57 1.08 15.61
N ARG A 85 10.81 0.72 16.88
CA ARG A 85 11.94 1.25 17.66
C ARG A 85 11.91 2.79 17.62
N ASP A 86 12.98 3.43 17.15
CA ASP A 86 13.10 4.89 17.01
C ASP A 86 12.73 5.38 15.60
N ASP A 87 12.35 4.48 14.70
CA ASP A 87 12.03 4.78 13.31
C ASP A 87 10.51 4.81 13.05
N THR A 88 10.14 5.58 12.03
CA THR A 88 8.77 5.61 11.49
C THR A 88 8.79 5.15 10.04
N TRP A 89 7.99 4.12 9.76
CA TRP A 89 7.77 3.60 8.42
C TRP A 89 6.35 3.93 7.97
N VAL A 90 6.13 4.11 6.68
CA VAL A 90 4.81 4.40 6.13
C VAL A 90 4.56 3.48 4.93
N THR A 91 3.40 2.84 4.91
CA THR A 91 2.92 2.11 3.73
C THR A 91 1.73 2.83 3.10
N TRP A 92 1.71 2.87 1.77
CA TRP A 92 0.63 3.43 0.97
C TRP A 92 0.00 2.31 0.14
N TYR A 93 -1.33 2.28 0.11
CA TYR A 93 -2.13 1.35 -0.67
C TYR A 93 -3.03 2.17 -1.57
N GLY A 94 -2.70 2.22 -2.85
CA GLY A 94 -3.45 2.95 -3.87
C GLY A 94 -4.28 2.04 -4.75
N HIS A 95 -5.10 2.67 -5.59
CA HIS A 95 -5.97 2.08 -6.59
C HIS A 95 -6.99 1.09 -6.02
N LEU A 96 -7.38 1.28 -4.75
CA LEU A 96 -8.40 0.46 -4.12
C LEU A 96 -9.76 0.74 -4.76
N SER A 97 -10.47 -0.32 -5.11
CA SER A 97 -11.88 -0.26 -5.48
C SER A 97 -12.77 0.10 -4.29
N GLN A 98 -12.40 -0.36 -3.08
CA GLN A 98 -13.10 -0.07 -1.84
C GLN A 98 -12.14 -0.01 -0.66
N VAL A 99 -12.39 0.92 0.28
CA VAL A 99 -11.71 0.99 1.58
C VAL A 99 -12.60 0.43 2.68
N THR A 100 -12.00 -0.29 3.65
CA THR A 100 -12.71 -0.97 4.75
C THR A 100 -12.22 -0.54 6.14
N VAL A 101 -11.35 0.46 6.20
CA VAL A 101 -10.79 1.04 7.43
C VAL A 101 -10.98 2.55 7.44
N GLN A 102 -10.73 3.19 8.57
CA GLN A 102 -10.86 4.64 8.76
C GLN A 102 -9.61 5.23 9.43
N THR A 103 -9.38 6.53 9.21
CA THR A 103 -8.31 7.28 9.89
C THR A 103 -8.38 7.11 11.41
N GLY A 104 -7.22 6.92 12.05
CA GLY A 104 -7.06 6.67 13.47
C GLY A 104 -7.22 5.20 13.88
N GLN A 105 -7.67 4.32 12.99
CA GLN A 105 -7.82 2.90 13.28
C GLN A 105 -6.45 2.21 13.40
N PHE A 106 -6.23 1.50 14.50
CA PHE A 106 -5.11 0.57 14.60
C PHE A 106 -5.44 -0.73 13.85
N VAL A 107 -4.49 -1.20 13.04
CA VAL A 107 -4.63 -2.43 12.27
C VAL A 107 -3.49 -3.39 12.56
N MET A 108 -3.78 -4.69 12.49
CA MET A 108 -2.75 -5.73 12.54
C MET A 108 -2.23 -6.05 11.13
N ALA A 109 -1.01 -6.58 11.05
CA ALA A 109 -0.53 -7.16 9.80
C ALA A 109 -1.48 -8.30 9.33
N GLY A 110 -1.82 -8.33 8.05
CA GLY A 110 -2.79 -9.28 7.49
C GLY A 110 -4.26 -8.87 7.66
N GLN A 111 -4.56 -7.77 8.37
CA GLN A 111 -5.92 -7.27 8.47
C GLN A 111 -6.38 -6.67 7.14
N LYS A 112 -7.62 -6.98 6.72
CA LYS A 112 -8.23 -6.40 5.52
C LYS A 112 -8.38 -4.89 5.68
N ILE A 113 -7.86 -4.17 4.68
CA ILE A 113 -7.95 -2.70 4.59
C ILE A 113 -8.71 -2.25 3.35
N GLY A 114 -8.81 -3.09 2.32
CA GLY A 114 -9.57 -2.77 1.13
C GLY A 114 -9.70 -3.93 0.15
N VAL A 115 -10.07 -3.57 -1.06
CA VAL A 115 -10.10 -4.41 -2.28
C VAL A 115 -9.53 -3.57 -3.41
#